data_AF-A0A1Q5SEG1-F1
#
_entry.id   AF-A0A1Q5SEG1-F1
#
_cell.length_a   1.000
_cell.length_b   1.000
_cell.length_c   1.000
_cell.angle_alpha   90.00
_cell.angle_beta   90.00
_cell.angle_gamma   90.00
#
_symmetry.space_group_name_H-M   'P 1'
#
loop_
_entity.id
_entity.type
_entity.pdbx_description
1 polymer ?
#
loop_
_entity_poly.entity_id
_entity_poly.type
_entity_poly.pdbx_seq_one_letter_code
_entity_poly.pdbx_strand_id
1 'polypeptide(L)' 'MAVRTYNHERWSEDDDKLLRAMSESGKSLTLMIVKLKRPIASIRSRAIELGIQLPGTRIGLRRKPRQPA' A
#
# COMPACT_ATOMS: atom_id res chain seq x y z
N MET A 1 -2.06 9.25 -25.04
CA MET A 1 -2.10 8.87 -23.61
C MET A 1 -1.39 7.53 -23.46
N ALA A 2 -0.34 7.43 -22.64
CA ALA A 2 0.35 6.15 -22.44
C ALA A 2 -0.58 5.16 -21.71
N VAL A 3 -0.84 4.01 -22.32
CA VAL A 3 -1.58 2.91 -21.68
C VAL A 3 -0.72 2.42 -20.53
N ARG A 4 -1.14 2.69 -19.29
CA ARG A 4 -0.51 2.08 -18.12
C ARG A 4 -0.92 0.61 -18.09
N THR A 5 -0.06 -0.26 -18.60
CA THR A 5 -0.17 -1.70 -18.39
C THR A 5 0.11 -2.00 -16.93
N TYR A 6 -0.96 -2.23 -16.16
CA TYR A 6 -0.85 -2.62 -14.77
C TYR A 6 -0.64 -4.13 -14.69
N ASN A 7 0.27 -4.56 -13.82
CA ASN A 7 0.50 -5.97 -13.66
C ASN A 7 -0.61 -6.60 -12.79
N HIS A 8 -1.44 -7.44 -13.39
CA HIS A 8 -2.52 -8.17 -12.72
C HIS A 8 -2.09 -9.54 -12.19
N GLU A 9 -0.79 -9.86 -12.29
CA GLU A 9 -0.21 -11.08 -11.75
C GLU A 9 -0.48 -11.25 -10.24
N ARG A 10 -0.43 -12.49 -9.76
CA ARG A 10 -0.56 -12.81 -8.33
C ARG A 10 0.50 -12.05 -7.52
N TRP A 11 0.16 -11.63 -6.31
CA TRP A 11 1.13 -10.99 -5.42
C TRP A 11 2.24 -11.98 -5.06
N SER A 12 3.49 -11.58 -5.31
CA SER A 12 4.66 -12.35 -4.90
C SER A 12 5.07 -11.98 -3.47
N GLU A 13 5.84 -12.84 -2.81
CA GLU A 13 6.38 -12.53 -1.49
C GLU A 13 7.30 -11.30 -1.52
N ASP A 14 8.01 -11.06 -2.62
CA ASP A 14 8.82 -9.86 -2.81
C ASP A 14 7.97 -8.59 -2.93
N ASP A 15 6.84 -8.64 -3.65
CA ASP A 15 5.89 -7.53 -3.70
C ASP A 15 5.35 -7.19 -2.31
N ASP A 16 5.03 -8.21 -1.51
CA ASP A 16 4.50 -8.04 -0.15
C ASP A 16 5.55 -7.44 0.79
N LYS A 17 6.80 -7.92 0.72
CA LYS A 17 7.93 -7.35 1.48
C LYS A 17 8.18 -5.90 1.10
N LEU A 18 8.13 -5.59 -0.19
CA LEU A 18 8.33 -4.23 -0.69
C LEU A 18 7.19 -3.31 -0.25
N LEU A 19 5.93 -3.77 -0.33
CA LEU A 19 4.77 -3.03 0.14
C LEU A 19 4.88 -2.73 1.64
N ARG A 20 5.28 -3.71 2.45
CA ARG A 20 5.50 -3.55 3.89
C ARG A 20 6.60 -2.53 4.17
N ALA A 21 7.78 -2.69 3.58
CA ALA A 21 8.92 -1.80 3.79
C ALA A 21 8.59 -0.34 3.39
N MET A 22 7.90 -0.13 2.26
CA MET A 22 7.47 1.21 1.84
C MET A 22 6.45 1.82 2.79
N SER A 23 5.53 0.99 3.33
CA SER A 23 4.51 1.43 4.28
C SER A 23 5.11 1.83 5.62
N GLU A 24 6.03 1.02 6.16
CA GLU A 24 6.78 1.31 7.40
C GLU A 24 7.65 2.57 7.25
N SER A 25 8.24 2.77 6.07
CA SER A 25 9.01 3.96 5.74
C SER A 25 8.15 5.21 5.50
N GLY A 26 6.82 5.10 5.60
CA GLY A 26 5.88 6.21 5.38
C GLY A 26 5.85 6.73 3.94
N LYS A 27 6.26 5.93 2.96
CA LYS A 27 6.29 6.34 1.55
C LYS A 27 4.88 6.52 1.01
N SER A 28 4.69 7.54 0.17
CA SER A 28 3.37 7.84 -0.40
C SER A 28 2.85 6.73 -1.31
N LEU A 29 1.52 6.59 -1.34
CA LEU A 29 0.83 5.61 -2.17
C LEU A 29 1.13 5.76 -3.67
N THR A 30 1.37 6.99 -4.14
CA THR A 30 1.80 7.25 -5.53
C THR A 30 3.14 6.58 -5.85
N LEU A 31 4.10 6.61 -4.92
CA LEU A 31 5.39 5.95 -5.11
C LEU A 31 5.23 4.43 -5.14
N MET A 32 4.35 3.89 -4.29
CA MET A 32 4.02 2.46 -4.27
C MET A 32 3.43 2.00 -5.61
N ILE A 33 2.52 2.78 -6.21
CA ILE A 33 1.93 2.49 -7.53
C ILE A 33 3.00 2.39 -8.61
N VAL A 34 3.97 3.32 -8.61
CA VAL A 34 5.05 3.33 -9.61
C VAL A 34 6.01 2.17 -9.40
N LYS A 35 6.36 1.86 -8.15
CA LYS A 35 7.32 0.79 -7.83
C LYS A 35 6.74 -0.62 -8.01
N LEU A 36 5.51 -0.83 -7.55
CA LEU A 36 4.81 -2.11 -7.68
C LEU A 36 4.16 -2.27 -9.07
N LYS A 37 4.06 -1.20 -9.87
CA LYS A 37 3.35 -1.16 -11.16
C LYS A 37 1.92 -1.73 -11.07
N ARG A 38 1.29 -1.53 -9.92
CA ARG A 38 -0.04 -2.05 -9.58
C ARG A 38 -1.01 -0.89 -9.33
N PRO A 39 -2.30 -1.07 -9.66
CA PRO A 39 -3.29 -0.04 -9.47
C PRO A 39 -3.54 0.15 -7.97
N ILE A 40 -3.95 1.37 -7.60
CA ILE A 40 -4.22 1.74 -6.21
C ILE A 40 -5.22 0.80 -5.53
N ALA A 41 -6.24 0.33 -6.25
CA ALA A 41 -7.24 -0.59 -5.72
C ALA A 41 -6.62 -1.92 -5.30
N SER A 42 -5.72 -2.49 -6.12
CA SER A 42 -5.03 -3.76 -5.81
C SER A 42 -4.10 -3.62 -4.61
N ILE A 43 -3.34 -2.53 -4.55
CA ILE A 43 -2.46 -2.22 -3.40
C ILE A 43 -3.26 -2.08 -2.11
N ARG A 44 -4.42 -1.40 -2.15
CA ARG A 44 -5.30 -1.24 -0.98
C ARG A 44 -5.86 -2.58 -0.52
N SER A 45 -6.39 -3.40 -1.44
CA SER A 45 -6.88 -4.73 -1.11
C SER A 45 -5.78 -5.57 -0.46
N ARG A 46 -4.58 -5.58 -1.05
CA ARG A 46 -3.47 -6.35 -0.50
C ARG A 46 -3.03 -5.85 0.87
N ALA A 47 -2.94 -4.55 1.07
CA ALA A 47 -2.59 -3.99 2.36
C ALA A 47 -3.62 -4.34 3.45
N ILE A 48 -4.92 -4.42 3.10
CA ILE A 48 -5.95 -4.89 4.02
C ILE A 48 -5.74 -6.37 4.36
N GLU A 49 -5.50 -7.22 3.36
CA GLU A 49 -5.23 -8.65 3.55
C GLU A 49 -4.00 -8.91 4.43
N LEU A 50 -2.94 -8.11 4.26
CA LEU A 50 -1.69 -8.21 5.02
C LEU A 50 -1.72 -7.44 6.35
N GLY A 51 -2.79 -6.67 6.64
CA GLY A 51 -2.88 -5.83 7.83
C GLY A 51 -1.89 -4.65 7.86
N ILE A 52 -1.41 -4.19 6.70
CA ILE A 52 -0.41 -3.12 6.58
C ILE A 52 -1.08 -1.75 6.62
N GLN A 53 -0.43 -0.81 7.33
CA GLN A 53 -0.85 0.59 7.40
C GLN A 53 -0.39 1.36 6.16
N LEU A 54 -1.33 1.78 5.32
CA LEU A 54 -1.00 2.60 4.15
C LEU A 54 -1.07 4.10 4.50
N PRO A 55 0.07 4.82 4.41
CA PRO A 55 0.11 6.25 4.69
C PRO A 55 -0.77 7.04 3.73
N GLY A 56 -1.47 8.04 4.26
CA GLY A 56 -2.44 8.85 3.50
C GLY A 56 -3.80 8.18 3.26
N THR A 57 -4.01 6.98 3.80
CA THR A 57 -5.33 6.33 3.80
C THR A 57 -5.75 5.99 5.23
N ARG A 58 -7.02 5.63 5.46
CA ARG A 58 -7.47 5.08 6.75
C ARG A 58 -7.21 3.57 6.90
N ILE A 59 -6.42 2.96 6.01
CA ILE A 59 -6.18 1.51 5.99
C ILE A 59 -5.11 1.16 7.03
N GLY A 60 -5.41 0.16 7.86
CA GLY A 60 -4.53 -0.34 8.91
C GLY A 60 -4.36 0.62 10.10
N LEU A 61 -4.80 1.88 10.01
CA LEU A 61 -4.79 2.81 11.14
C LEU A 61 -5.69 2.25 12.23
N ARG A 62 -5.09 1.56 13.20
CA ARG A 62 -5.69 1.49 14.53
C ARG A 62 -5.94 2.94 14.93
N ARG A 63 -7.21 3.32 15.12
CA ARG A 63 -7.55 4.58 15.76
C ARG A 63 -6.75 4.63 17.05
N LYS A 64 -5.66 5.39 17.10
CA LYS A 64 -5.00 5.72 18.36
C LYS A 64 -6.10 6.38 19.18
N PRO A 65 -6.46 5.88 20.38
CA PRO A 65 -7.39 6.62 21.23
C PRO A 65 -6.81 8.02 21.38
N ARG A 66 -7.64 9.05 21.12
CA ARG A 66 -7.26 10.45 21.30
C ARG A 66 -6.62 10.55 22.68
N GLN A 67 -5.31 10.77 22.76
CA GLN A 67 -4.67 11.14 24.02
C GLN A 67 -5.24 12.51 24.38
N PRO A 68 -5.94 12.66 25.51
CA PRO A 68 -6.32 13.98 26.00
C PRO A 68 -5.03 14.73 26.37
N ALA A 69 -5.03 16.03 26.03
CA ALA A 69 -3.95 16.98 26.31
C ALA A 69 -3.76 17.20 27.81
#